data_AF-A0A522C0F5-F1
#
_entry.id   AF-A0A522C0F5-F1
#
_cell.length_a   1.000
_cell.length_b   1.000
_cell.length_c   1.000
_cell.angle_alpha   90.00
_cell.angle_beta   90.00
_cell.angle_gamma   90.00
#
_symmetry.space_group_name_H-M   'P 1'
#
loop_
_entity.id
_entity.type
_entity.pdbx_description
1 polymer ?
#
loop_
_entity_poly.entity_id
_entity_poly.type
_entity_poly.pdbx_seq_one_letter_code
_entity_poly.pdbx_strand_id
1 'polypeptide(L)'
;MATVPQKISIEGKGLRNKLTVIASLLFLLPSFVIIYILHKENVSITSDYSYLVMIGLTLCLALAGLIILRKIFSEFIVVSDYMKKAEAGQMYMMEVQKSTAELHDISVSFNNLMRKLEETTKRLEDQASELKEETIKRKRAEEGLLLMVKAVENTKTGITFADRDNVIRYTNPAEAKMHGY
;
A
#
# COMPACT_ATOMS: atom_id res chain seq x y z
N MET A 1 -1.87 -39.31 -31.19
CA MET A 1 -2.87 -38.42 -31.85
C MET A 1 -3.12 -37.22 -30.95
N ALA A 2 -2.83 -36.03 -31.49
CA ALA A 2 -3.19 -34.68 -31.05
C ALA A 2 -2.90 -34.25 -29.59
N THR A 3 -1.69 -33.75 -29.35
CA THR A 3 -1.38 -32.78 -28.28
C THR A 3 -2.13 -31.48 -28.56
N VAL A 4 -3.09 -31.13 -27.69
CA VAL A 4 -3.74 -29.82 -27.71
C VAL A 4 -2.67 -28.73 -27.50
N PRO A 5 -2.58 -27.71 -28.36
CA PRO A 5 -1.51 -26.72 -28.27
C PRO A 5 -1.66 -25.87 -27.00
N GLN A 6 -0.62 -25.87 -26.18
CA GLN A 6 -0.45 -25.19 -24.88
C GLN A 6 -0.49 -23.65 -24.96
N LYS A 7 -1.03 -23.06 -26.05
CA LYS A 7 -1.15 -21.60 -26.25
C LYS A 7 -2.41 -20.99 -25.62
N ILE A 8 -3.32 -21.79 -25.07
CA ILE A 8 -4.59 -21.34 -24.46
C ILE A 8 -4.58 -21.44 -22.92
N SER A 9 -3.42 -21.61 -22.28
CA SER A 9 -3.39 -21.51 -20.82
C SER A 9 -3.51 -20.04 -20.38
N ILE A 10 -4.55 -19.77 -19.58
CA ILE A 10 -4.90 -18.48 -18.96
C ILE A 10 -4.28 -18.40 -17.54
N GLU A 11 -3.72 -19.51 -17.05
CA GLU A 11 -3.03 -19.60 -15.77
C GLU A 11 -1.69 -18.87 -15.87
N GLY A 12 -1.53 -17.81 -15.05
CA GLY A 12 -0.31 -16.98 -15.00
C GLY A 12 -0.33 -15.69 -15.83
N LYS A 13 -1.37 -15.43 -16.64
CA LYS A 13 -1.49 -14.16 -17.38
C LYS A 13 -2.16 -13.07 -16.54
N GLY A 14 -1.63 -11.85 -16.60
CA GLY A 14 -2.13 -10.68 -15.86
C GLY A 14 -3.62 -10.39 -16.11
N LEU A 15 -4.25 -9.68 -15.17
CA LEU A 15 -5.70 -9.40 -15.13
C LEU A 15 -6.25 -8.90 -16.47
N ARG A 16 -5.46 -8.08 -17.19
CA ARG A 16 -5.77 -7.54 -18.52
C ARG A 16 -6.08 -8.61 -19.57
N ASN A 17 -5.32 -9.71 -19.58
CA ASN A 17 -5.52 -10.80 -20.55
C ASN A 17 -6.77 -11.62 -20.21
N LYS A 18 -7.03 -11.87 -18.92
CA LYS A 18 -8.26 -12.56 -18.48
C LYS A 18 -9.50 -11.78 -18.89
N LEU A 19 -9.49 -10.47 -18.67
CA LEU A 19 -10.55 -9.56 -19.09
C LEU A 19 -10.74 -9.49 -20.60
N THR A 20 -9.65 -9.51 -21.37
CA THR A 20 -9.72 -9.52 -22.83
C THR A 20 -10.39 -10.80 -23.35
N VAL A 21 -10.06 -11.95 -22.75
CA VAL A 21 -10.71 -13.23 -23.08
C VAL A 21 -12.20 -13.21 -22.73
N ILE A 22 -12.56 -12.72 -21.54
CA ILE A 22 -13.98 -12.60 -21.12
C ILE A 22 -14.74 -11.68 -22.07
N ALA A 23 -14.18 -10.52 -22.42
CA ALA A 23 -14.79 -9.58 -23.36
C ALA A 23 -14.96 -10.19 -24.75
N SER A 24 -13.93 -10.89 -25.28
CA SER A 24 -14.05 -11.60 -26.56
C SER A 24 -15.13 -12.69 -26.52
N LEU A 25 -15.25 -13.43 -25.40
CA LEU A 25 -16.27 -14.45 -25.23
C LEU A 25 -17.69 -13.85 -25.19
N LEU A 26 -17.85 -12.73 -24.49
CA LEU A 26 -19.10 -11.97 -24.37
C LEU A 26 -19.56 -11.39 -25.72
N PHE A 27 -18.65 -11.15 -26.66
CA PHE A 27 -18.98 -10.72 -28.02
C PHE A 27 -19.30 -11.88 -28.97
N LEU A 28 -18.54 -12.98 -28.88
CA LEU A 28 -18.71 -14.13 -29.75
C LEU A 28 -20.07 -14.82 -29.51
N LEU A 29 -20.50 -14.94 -28.25
CA LEU A 29 -21.69 -15.69 -27.90
C LEU A 29 -22.99 -15.08 -28.51
N PRO A 30 -23.27 -13.77 -28.37
CA PRO A 30 -24.39 -13.13 -29.05
C PRO A 30 -24.27 -13.18 -30.58
N SER A 31 -23.05 -13.05 -31.11
CA SER A 31 -22.80 -13.14 -32.55
C SER A 31 -23.16 -14.52 -33.10
N PHE A 32 -22.80 -15.60 -32.40
CA PHE A 32 -23.19 -16.96 -32.78
C PHE A 32 -24.70 -17.19 -32.69
N VAL A 33 -25.37 -16.62 -31.68
CA VAL A 33 -26.84 -16.71 -31.55
C VAL A 33 -27.53 -16.02 -32.73
N ILE A 34 -27.07 -14.84 -33.13
CA ILE A 34 -27.60 -14.12 -34.29
C ILE A 34 -27.39 -14.91 -35.59
N ILE A 35 -26.17 -15.44 -35.80
CA ILE A 35 -25.87 -16.28 -36.97
C ILE A 35 -26.75 -17.54 -36.99
N TYR A 36 -26.97 -18.17 -35.84
CA TYR A 36 -27.82 -19.35 -35.71
C TYR A 36 -29.28 -19.04 -36.05
N ILE A 37 -29.82 -17.93 -35.56
CA ILE A 37 -31.19 -17.48 -35.88
C ILE A 37 -31.33 -17.24 -37.39
N LEU A 38 -30.37 -16.54 -38.01
CA LEU A 38 -30.38 -16.27 -39.45
C LEU A 38 -30.37 -17.57 -40.29
N HIS A 39 -29.62 -18.59 -39.86
CA HIS A 39 -29.56 -19.86 -40.58
C HIS A 39 -30.82 -20.72 -40.37
N LYS A 40 -31.45 -20.66 -39.20
CA LYS A 40 -32.60 -21.52 -38.86
C LYS A 40 -33.92 -21.00 -39.43
N GLU A 41 -34.15 -19.70 -39.37
CA GLU A 41 -35.41 -19.08 -39.76
C GLU A 41 -35.55 -18.92 -41.28
N ASN A 42 -34.51 -19.22 -42.07
CA ASN A 42 -34.50 -18.96 -43.52
C ASN A 42 -34.97 -17.52 -43.81
N VAL A 43 -34.61 -16.57 -42.92
CA VAL A 43 -34.99 -15.17 -43.07
C VAL A 43 -34.40 -14.73 -44.40
N SER A 44 -35.26 -14.64 -45.41
CA SER A 44 -34.92 -14.03 -46.67
C SER A 44 -34.56 -12.59 -46.33
N ILE A 45 -33.26 -12.31 -46.21
CA ILE A 45 -32.64 -11.00 -45.94
C ILE A 45 -33.24 -9.91 -46.84
N THR A 46 -33.87 -10.34 -47.95
CA THR A 46 -34.52 -9.56 -48.99
C THR A 46 -35.95 -9.07 -48.72
N SER A 47 -36.71 -9.58 -47.72
CA SER A 47 -38.16 -9.28 -47.64
C SER A 47 -38.60 -8.29 -46.56
N ASP A 48 -37.86 -8.14 -45.46
CA ASP A 48 -38.27 -7.24 -44.36
C ASP A 48 -37.06 -6.55 -43.69
N TYR A 49 -36.80 -5.32 -44.14
CA TYR A 49 -35.67 -4.49 -43.66
C TYR A 49 -35.72 -4.21 -42.16
N SER A 50 -36.90 -4.29 -41.54
CA SER A 50 -37.11 -4.00 -40.12
C SER A 50 -36.30 -4.94 -39.20
N TYR A 51 -36.21 -6.23 -39.54
CA TYR A 51 -35.48 -7.21 -38.74
C TYR A 51 -33.96 -7.01 -38.78
N LEU A 52 -33.41 -6.68 -39.95
CA LEU A 52 -31.99 -6.37 -40.10
C LEU A 52 -31.61 -5.14 -39.27
N VAL A 53 -32.48 -4.12 -39.24
CA VAL A 53 -32.27 -2.92 -38.42
C VAL A 53 -32.29 -3.27 -36.93
N MET A 54 -33.24 -4.08 -36.45
CA MET A 54 -33.30 -4.50 -35.04
C MET A 54 -32.07 -5.31 -34.61
N ILE A 55 -31.64 -6.26 -35.44
CA ILE A 55 -30.44 -7.08 -35.15
C ILE A 55 -29.19 -6.19 -35.14
N GLY A 56 -29.04 -5.31 -36.14
CA GLY A 56 -27.92 -4.37 -36.21
C GLY A 56 -27.88 -3.42 -35.01
N LEU A 57 -29.03 -2.91 -34.58
CA LEU A 57 -29.13 -2.02 -33.42
C LEU A 57 -28.79 -2.75 -32.11
N THR A 58 -29.23 -4.00 -31.96
CA THR A 58 -28.88 -4.86 -30.83
C THR A 58 -27.38 -5.14 -30.78
N LEU A 59 -26.76 -5.43 -31.93
CA LEU A 59 -25.31 -5.64 -32.03
C LEU A 59 -24.53 -4.37 -31.68
N CYS A 60 -24.99 -3.21 -32.19
CA CYS A 60 -24.39 -1.90 -31.87
C CYS A 60 -24.47 -1.59 -30.37
N LEU A 61 -25.60 -1.83 -29.72
CA LEU A 61 -25.75 -1.64 -28.27
C LEU A 61 -24.84 -2.59 -27.47
N ALA A 62 -24.76 -3.86 -27.87
CA ALA A 62 -23.88 -4.82 -27.23
C ALA A 62 -22.39 -4.41 -27.35
N LEU A 63 -21.98 -3.93 -28.54
CA LEU A 63 -20.64 -3.40 -28.79
C LEU A 63 -20.35 -2.15 -27.96
N ALA A 64 -21.29 -1.20 -27.90
CA ALA A 64 -21.15 0.01 -27.11
C ALA A 64 -20.96 -0.31 -25.62
N GLY A 65 -21.77 -1.22 -25.07
CA GLY A 65 -21.66 -1.67 -23.68
C GLY A 65 -20.30 -2.33 -23.40
N LEU A 66 -19.81 -3.15 -24.32
CA LEU A 66 -18.51 -3.82 -24.20
C LEU A 66 -17.34 -2.81 -24.24
N ILE A 67 -17.42 -1.80 -25.09
CA ILE A 67 -16.42 -0.72 -25.16
C ILE A 67 -16.36 0.04 -23.83
N ILE A 68 -17.51 0.41 -23.25
CA ILE A 68 -17.58 1.11 -21.96
C ILE A 68 -16.97 0.24 -20.85
N LEU A 69 -17.36 -1.03 -20.77
CA LEU A 69 -16.85 -1.97 -19.78
C LEU A 69 -15.33 -2.12 -19.89
N ARG A 70 -14.80 -2.25 -21.12
CA ARG A 70 -13.35 -2.33 -21.37
C ARG A 70 -12.61 -1.07 -20.90
N LYS A 71 -13.18 0.12 -21.10
CA LYS A 71 -12.58 1.39 -20.65
C LYS A 71 -12.45 1.41 -19.12
N ILE A 72 -13.53 1.11 -18.41
CA ILE A 72 -13.57 1.11 -16.94
C ILE A 72 -12.52 0.14 -16.37
N PHE A 73 -12.48 -1.09 -16.89
CA PHE A 73 -11.51 -2.08 -16.42
C PHE A 73 -10.06 -1.70 -16.71
N SER A 74 -9.79 -1.06 -17.85
CA SER A 74 -8.44 -0.60 -18.16
C SER A 74 -7.96 0.45 -17.15
N GLU A 75 -8.82 1.39 -16.78
CA GLU A 75 -8.50 2.39 -15.76
C GLU A 75 -8.31 1.73 -14.38
N PHE A 76 -9.14 0.75 -14.03
CA PHE A 76 -8.99 0.00 -12.77
C PHE A 76 -7.64 -0.74 -12.66
N ILE A 77 -7.17 -1.33 -13.76
CA ILE A 77 -5.86 -2.01 -13.79
C ILE A 77 -4.73 -1.03 -13.51
N VAL A 78 -4.80 0.18 -14.07
CA VAL A 78 -3.79 1.23 -13.84
C VAL A 78 -3.76 1.61 -12.37
N VAL A 79 -4.91 1.87 -11.76
CA VAL A 79 -5.02 2.19 -10.33
C VAL A 79 -4.45 1.06 -9.46
N SER A 80 -4.79 -0.20 -9.75
CA SER A 80 -4.29 -1.35 -9.01
C SER A 80 -2.76 -1.52 -9.13
N ASP A 81 -2.18 -1.26 -10.30
CA ASP A 81 -0.73 -1.31 -10.51
C ASP A 81 -0.01 -0.24 -9.69
N TYR A 82 -0.56 0.97 -9.63
CA TYR A 82 -0.02 2.04 -8.78
C TYR A 82 -0.12 1.72 -7.28
N MET A 83 -1.23 1.13 -6.82
CA MET A 83 -1.35 0.70 -5.42
C MET A 83 -0.28 -0.34 -5.05
N LYS A 84 -0.01 -1.29 -5.94
CA LYS A 84 1.01 -2.32 -5.74
C LYS A 84 2.43 -1.74 -5.74
N LYS A 85 2.69 -0.71 -6.56
CA LYS A 85 3.98 0.02 -6.57
C LYS A 85 4.18 0.86 -5.30
N ALA A 86 3.11 1.47 -4.79
CA ALA A 86 3.14 2.19 -3.52
C ALA A 86 3.41 1.26 -2.33
N GLU A 87 2.83 0.05 -2.31
CA GLU A 87 3.16 -0.99 -1.32
C GLU A 87 4.65 -1.35 -1.35
N ALA A 88 5.26 -1.38 -2.53
CA ALA A 88 6.68 -1.64 -2.71
C ALA A 88 7.59 -0.43 -2.39
N GLY A 89 7.05 0.67 -1.85
CA GLY A 89 7.80 1.88 -1.46
C GLY A 89 8.22 2.76 -2.65
N GLN A 90 7.77 2.46 -3.86
CA GLN A 90 8.05 3.28 -5.05
C GLN A 90 6.98 4.36 -5.17
N MET A 91 7.19 5.51 -4.51
CA MET A 91 6.30 6.66 -4.61
C MET A 91 6.48 7.38 -5.96
N TYR A 92 5.73 6.96 -6.96
CA TYR A 92 5.50 7.77 -8.16
C TYR A 92 4.16 8.50 -8.01
N MET A 93 4.16 9.83 -8.12
CA MET A 93 2.91 10.60 -8.16
C MET A 93 2.07 10.10 -9.34
N MET A 94 0.83 9.71 -9.05
CA MET A 94 -0.10 9.24 -10.07
C MET A 94 -0.57 10.44 -10.90
N GLU A 95 -0.02 10.63 -12.09
CA GLU A 95 -0.52 11.60 -13.07
C GLU A 95 -1.73 10.99 -13.79
N VAL A 96 -2.91 11.14 -13.19
CA VAL A 96 -4.15 10.58 -13.76
C VAL A 96 -4.65 11.48 -14.88
N GLN A 97 -4.53 10.99 -16.12
CA GLN A 97 -5.22 11.58 -17.27
C GLN A 97 -6.73 11.67 -16.99
N LYS A 98 -7.29 12.87 -17.21
CA LYS A 98 -8.65 13.36 -16.93
C LYS A 98 -9.82 12.60 -17.61
N SER A 99 -9.76 11.28 -17.78
CA SER A 99 -10.70 10.56 -18.66
C SER A 99 -12.01 10.09 -17.99
N THR A 100 -12.14 10.20 -16.66
CA THR A 100 -13.36 9.91 -15.88
C THR A 100 -13.35 10.74 -14.57
N ALA A 101 -14.43 11.50 -14.30
CA ALA A 101 -14.49 12.43 -13.17
C ALA A 101 -14.41 11.73 -11.80
N GLU A 102 -15.05 10.56 -11.65
CA GLU A 102 -15.09 9.83 -10.38
C GLU A 102 -13.74 9.20 -9.99
N LEU A 103 -13.00 8.67 -10.97
CA LEU A 103 -11.67 8.11 -10.72
C LEU A 103 -10.62 9.20 -10.46
N HIS A 104 -10.84 10.41 -10.98
CA HIS A 104 -10.02 11.57 -10.64
C HIS A 104 -10.12 11.89 -9.14
N ASP A 105 -11.34 11.93 -8.58
CA ASP A 105 -11.56 12.22 -7.16
C ASP A 105 -10.94 11.17 -6.23
N ILE A 106 -11.03 9.88 -6.61
CA ILE A 106 -10.35 8.78 -5.90
C ILE A 106 -8.84 8.99 -5.94
N SER A 107 -8.29 9.39 -7.08
CA SER A 107 -6.85 9.59 -7.26
C SER A 107 -6.33 10.79 -6.48
N VAL A 108 -7.10 11.89 -6.43
CA VAL A 108 -6.79 13.06 -5.59
C VAL A 108 -6.80 12.67 -4.10
N SER A 109 -7.81 11.91 -3.67
CA SER A 109 -7.91 11.43 -2.29
C SER A 109 -6.75 10.50 -1.91
N PHE A 110 -6.38 9.60 -2.82
CA PHE A 110 -5.22 8.72 -2.65
C PHE A 110 -3.90 9.50 -2.56
N ASN A 111 -3.69 10.50 -3.44
CA ASN A 111 -2.51 11.36 -3.39
C ASN A 111 -2.43 12.14 -2.05
N ASN A 112 -3.57 12.62 -1.53
CA ASN A 112 -3.61 13.27 -0.22
C ASN A 112 -3.25 12.32 0.93
N LEU A 113 -3.71 11.07 0.88
CA LEU A 113 -3.33 10.04 1.85
C LEU A 113 -1.84 9.72 1.76
N MET A 114 -1.30 9.58 0.55
CA MET A 114 0.12 9.30 0.33
C MET A 114 1.00 10.39 0.93
N ARG A 115 0.66 11.66 0.69
CA ARG A 115 1.37 12.79 1.28
C ARG A 115 1.31 12.79 2.80
N LYS A 116 0.14 12.52 3.40
CA LYS A 116 0.03 12.42 4.87
C LYS A 116 0.84 11.27 5.44
N LEU A 117 0.91 10.14 4.73
CA LEU A 117 1.73 9.00 5.12
C LEU A 117 3.21 9.38 5.10
N GLU A 118 3.68 10.03 4.04
CA GLU A 118 5.04 10.52 3.90
C GLU A 118 5.42 11.51 5.02
N GLU A 119 4.56 12.50 5.29
CA GLU A 119 4.73 13.44 6.41
C GLU A 119 4.79 12.74 7.77
N THR A 120 3.97 11.71 7.98
CA THR A 120 3.93 10.95 9.24
C THR A 120 5.18 10.08 9.40
N THR A 121 5.63 9.42 8.34
CA THR A 121 6.88 8.63 8.34
C THR A 121 8.07 9.52 8.69
N LYS A 122 8.17 10.69 8.06
CA LYS A 122 9.25 11.65 8.36
C LYS A 122 9.24 12.09 9.82
N ARG A 123 8.08 12.43 10.36
CA ARG A 123 7.95 12.80 11.78
C ARG A 123 8.34 11.67 12.72
N LEU A 124 8.00 10.42 12.39
CA LEU A 124 8.39 9.26 13.18
C LEU A 124 9.91 9.03 13.14
N GLU A 125 10.55 9.22 11.98
CA GLU A 125 12.01 9.14 11.86
C GLU A 125 12.72 10.21 12.70
N ASP A 126 12.24 11.45 12.65
CA ASP A 126 12.77 12.56 13.45
C ASP A 126 12.64 12.25 14.97
N GLN A 127 11.45 11.83 15.42
CA GLN A 127 11.21 11.46 16.82
C GLN A 127 12.04 10.25 17.26
N ALA A 128 12.20 9.24 16.41
CA ALA A 128 13.05 8.09 16.72
C ALA A 128 14.52 8.49 16.87
N SER A 129 14.99 9.44 16.06
CA SER A 129 16.35 9.99 16.18
C SER A 129 16.53 10.77 17.48
N GLU A 130 15.59 11.65 17.83
CA GLU A 130 15.63 12.44 19.06
C GLU A 130 15.64 11.54 20.32
N LEU A 131 14.75 10.55 20.38
CA LEU A 131 14.67 9.60 21.50
C LEU A 131 15.95 8.77 21.64
N LYS A 132 16.57 8.41 20.52
CA LYS A 132 17.85 7.70 20.51
C LYS A 132 18.96 8.56 21.10
N GLU A 133 19.02 9.84 20.75
CA GLU A 133 19.99 10.77 21.33
C GLU A 133 19.78 10.98 22.83
N GLU A 134 18.53 11.14 23.27
CA GLU A 134 18.18 11.29 24.68
C GLU A 134 18.60 10.05 25.49
N THR A 135 18.34 8.86 24.95
CA THR A 135 18.73 7.59 25.58
C THR A 135 20.25 7.48 25.73
N ILE A 136 21.02 7.90 24.71
CA ILE A 136 22.49 7.91 24.77
C ILE A 136 22.99 8.89 25.84
N LYS A 137 22.44 10.11 25.90
CA LYS A 137 22.81 11.10 26.90
C LYS A 137 22.53 10.60 28.31
N ARG A 138 21.34 10.03 28.53
CA ARG A 138 20.94 9.46 29.81
C ARG A 138 21.89 8.34 30.24
N LYS A 139 22.21 7.42 29.33
CA LYS A 139 23.11 6.30 29.64
C LYS A 139 24.52 6.77 30.03
N ARG A 140 25.07 7.78 29.34
CA ARG A 140 26.36 8.39 29.71
C ARG A 140 26.33 9.04 31.10
N ALA A 141 25.23 9.71 31.45
CA ALA A 141 25.07 10.30 32.77
C ALA A 141 24.99 9.24 33.88
N GLU A 142 24.25 8.15 33.64
CA GLU A 142 24.16 7.00 34.56
C GLU A 142 25.52 6.31 34.74
N GLU A 143 26.28 6.08 33.66
CA GLU A 143 27.64 5.53 33.72
C GLU A 143 28.60 6.45 34.49
N GLY A 144 28.53 7.76 34.27
CA GLY A 144 29.32 8.74 35.00
C GLY A 144 29.01 8.76 36.50
N LEU A 145 27.72 8.69 36.86
CA LEU A 145 27.29 8.60 38.26
C LEU A 145 27.82 7.32 38.92
N LEU A 146 27.75 6.19 38.22
CA LEU A 146 28.23 4.90 38.73
C LEU A 146 29.73 4.91 38.98
N LEU A 147 30.51 5.55 38.10
CA LEU A 147 31.95 5.76 38.31
C LEU A 147 32.23 6.66 39.52
N MET A 148 31.45 7.73 39.70
CA MET A 148 31.59 8.63 40.84
C MET A 148 31.25 7.91 42.17
N VAL A 149 30.17 7.13 42.21
CA VAL A 149 29.81 6.30 43.37
C VAL A 149 30.96 5.34 43.71
N LYS A 150 31.50 4.61 42.73
CA LYS A 150 32.66 3.73 42.94
C LYS A 150 33.90 4.47 43.45
N ALA A 151 34.16 5.68 42.95
CA ALA A 151 35.28 6.50 43.42
C ALA A 151 35.09 6.94 44.89
N VAL A 152 33.87 7.32 45.27
CA VAL A 152 33.52 7.69 46.65
C VAL A 152 33.60 6.49 47.59
N GLU A 153 33.16 5.30 47.17
CA GLU A 153 33.24 4.09 47.97
C GLU A 153 34.68 3.61 48.19
N ASN A 154 35.55 3.75 47.18
CA ASN A 154 36.94 3.27 47.24
C ASN A 154 37.94 4.31 47.75
N THR A 155 37.52 5.55 48.00
CA THR A 155 38.43 6.57 48.54
C THR A 155 38.81 6.25 49.99
N LYS A 156 40.03 6.60 50.37
CA LYS A 156 40.53 6.42 51.74
C LYS A 156 40.12 7.56 52.67
N THR A 157 39.61 8.65 52.11
CA THR A 157 39.08 9.78 52.87
C THR A 157 37.66 9.47 53.29
N GLY A 158 37.33 9.76 54.55
CA GLY A 158 35.96 9.69 55.01
C GLY A 158 35.09 10.76 54.36
N ILE A 159 33.95 10.35 53.80
CA ILE A 159 32.99 11.24 53.13
C ILE A 159 31.59 10.96 53.69
N THR A 160 30.95 12.02 54.16
CA THR A 160 29.58 12.01 54.68
C THR A 160 28.74 13.07 53.95
N PHE A 161 27.56 12.68 53.47
CA PHE A 161 26.56 13.61 52.95
C PHE A 161 25.40 13.69 53.95
N ALA A 162 25.05 14.91 54.33
CA ALA A 162 23.88 15.21 55.15
C ALA A 162 22.90 16.09 54.39
N ASP A 163 21.62 16.02 54.75
CA ASP A 163 20.61 16.95 54.22
C ASP A 163 20.68 18.32 54.91
N ARG A 164 19.77 19.23 54.53
CA ARG A 164 19.71 20.60 55.10
C ARG A 164 19.41 20.63 56.60
N ASP A 165 18.85 19.55 57.14
CA ASP A 165 18.53 19.39 58.56
C ASP A 165 19.66 18.67 59.33
N ASN A 166 20.85 18.53 58.71
CA ASN A 166 22.02 17.83 59.22
C ASN A 166 21.81 16.32 59.49
N VAL A 167 20.80 15.70 58.89
CA VAL A 167 20.62 14.25 58.98
C VAL A 167 21.55 13.57 57.98
N ILE A 168 22.43 12.70 58.46
CA ILE A 168 23.35 11.92 57.60
C ILE A 168 22.52 11.00 56.68
N ARG A 169 22.68 11.17 55.37
CA ARG A 169 21.98 10.39 54.33
C ARG A 169 22.87 9.34 53.69
N TYR A 170 24.18 9.56 53.69
CA TYR A 170 25.16 8.63 53.16
C TYR A 170 26.51 8.83 53.84
N THR A 171 27.18 7.72 54.13
CA THR A 171 28.55 7.68 54.64
C THR A 171 29.31 6.60 53.88
N ASN A 172 30.52 6.92 53.39
CA ASN A 172 31.34 5.94 52.68
C ASN A 172 32.05 4.96 53.66
N PRO A 173 32.54 3.80 53.17
CA PRO A 173 33.15 2.79 54.02
C PRO A 173 34.38 3.26 54.82
N ALA A 174 35.16 4.20 54.27
CA ALA A 174 36.32 4.75 54.94
C ALA A 174 35.95 5.53 56.21
N GLU A 175 34.93 6.40 56.13
CA GLU A 175 34.40 7.16 57.27
C GLU A 175 33.80 6.23 58.34
N ALA A 176 32.98 5.26 57.92
CA ALA A 176 32.38 4.30 58.84
C ALA A 176 33.46 3.59 59.67
N LYS A 177 34.52 3.12 59.01
CA LYS A 177 35.67 2.48 59.65
C LYS A 177 36.46 3.42 60.58
N MET A 178 36.57 4.71 60.23
CA MET A 178 37.23 5.72 61.09
C MET A 178 36.46 5.96 62.39
N HIS A 179 35.13 5.88 62.35
CA HIS A 179 34.26 6.08 63.51
C HIS A 179 33.83 4.80 64.22
N GLY A 180 34.28 3.63 63.74
CA GLY A 180 34.10 2.34 64.43
C GLY A 180 32.73 1.69 64.22
N TYR A 181 32.05 2.02 63.13
CA TYR A 181 30.81 1.37 62.69
C TYR A 181 31.06 0.39 61.54
#